data_AF-A0A2N5FDS1-F1
#
_entry.id   AF-A0A2N5FDS1-F1
#
_cell.length_a   1.000
_cell.length_b   1.000
_cell.length_c   1.000
_cell.angle_alpha   90.00
_cell.angle_beta   90.00
_cell.angle_gamma   90.00
#
_symmetry.space_group_name_H-M   'P 1'
#
loop_
_entity.id
_entity.type
_entity.pdbx_description
1 polymer ?
#
loop_
_entity_poly.entity_id
_entity_poly.type
_entity_poly.pdbx_seq_one_letter_code
_entity_poly.pdbx_strand_id
1 'polypeptide(L)'
;MDLFTILSEDKIKQAIKDGEFKQLPGMGKPLLLEDLSHIPPDLRMSYKMMKNANMMEEDIELKKAIHTLEQLIAQCPDEMEKEKLQVQLNEKSFQFDKILKKRNTFSSRASAFYKDKIYSKWS
;
A
#
# COMPACT_ATOMS: atom_id res chain seq x y z
N MET A 1 22.14 -28.28 -3.86
CA MET A 1 21.80 -26.90 -3.43
C MET A 1 21.92 -26.00 -4.64
N ASP A 2 21.03 -25.02 -4.77
CA ASP A 2 21.08 -24.01 -5.83
C ASP A 2 22.24 -23.03 -5.60
N LEU A 3 22.81 -22.47 -6.68
CA LEU A 3 23.96 -21.57 -6.66
C LEU A 3 23.64 -20.27 -5.89
N PHE A 4 22.40 -19.79 -6.00
CA PHE A 4 21.92 -18.64 -5.21
C PHE A 4 21.89 -18.93 -3.71
N THR A 5 21.55 -20.17 -3.33
CA THR A 5 21.57 -20.59 -1.92
C THR A 5 22.99 -20.55 -1.37
N ILE A 6 23.97 -21.08 -2.12
CA ILE A 6 25.38 -21.11 -1.70
C ILE A 6 25.91 -19.68 -1.54
N LEU A 7 25.66 -18.79 -2.50
CA LEU A 7 26.11 -17.41 -2.45
C LEU A 7 25.48 -16.62 -1.28
N SER A 8 24.18 -16.83 -1.05
CA SER A 8 23.46 -16.17 0.05
C SER A 8 23.99 -16.63 1.41
N GLU A 9 24.19 -17.93 1.56
CA GLU A 9 24.73 -18.55 2.79
C GLU A 9 26.14 -18.04 3.10
N ASP A 10 27.01 -17.92 2.09
CA ASP A 10 28.37 -17.43 2.28
C ASP A 10 28.40 -15.96 2.71
N LYS A 11 27.54 -15.11 2.10
CA LYS A 11 27.37 -13.70 2.53
C LYS A 11 26.86 -13.59 3.96
N ILE A 12 25.86 -14.39 4.35
CA ILE A 12 25.33 -14.38 5.72
C ILE A 12 26.44 -14.74 6.72
N LYS A 13 27.24 -15.78 6.40
CA LYS A 13 28.37 -16.19 7.25
C LYS A 13 29.45 -15.13 7.38
N GLN A 14 29.76 -14.41 6.29
CA GLN A 14 30.71 -13.29 6.33
C GLN A 14 30.19 -12.17 7.24
N ALA A 15 28.94 -11.72 7.04
CA ALA A 15 28.33 -10.68 7.89
C ALA A 15 28.26 -11.08 9.39
N ILE A 16 28.09 -12.37 9.71
CA ILE A 16 28.19 -12.87 11.09
C ILE A 16 29.62 -12.72 11.64
N LYS A 17 30.63 -13.12 10.86
CA LYS A 17 32.05 -13.04 11.26
C LYS A 17 32.48 -11.59 11.47
N ASP A 18 32.06 -10.70 10.58
CA ASP A 18 32.36 -9.28 10.61
C ASP A 18 31.59 -8.55 11.72
N GLY A 19 30.61 -9.24 12.33
CA GLY A 19 29.84 -8.72 13.45
C GLY A 19 28.80 -7.69 13.03
N GLU A 20 28.38 -7.67 11.76
CA GLU A 20 27.36 -6.73 11.24
C GLU A 20 26.01 -6.87 11.94
N PHE A 21 25.73 -8.05 12.52
CA PHE A 21 24.54 -8.30 13.32
C PHE A 21 24.67 -7.87 14.79
N LYS A 22 25.83 -7.34 15.22
CA LYS A 22 26.02 -6.77 16.56
C LYS A 22 25.50 -5.33 16.56
N GLN A 23 24.77 -4.95 17.61
CA GLN A 23 24.23 -3.59 17.81
C GLN A 23 23.24 -3.13 16.74
N LEU A 24 22.46 -4.07 16.17
CA LEU A 24 21.37 -3.72 15.26
C LEU A 24 20.40 -2.71 15.92
N PRO A 25 19.79 -1.81 15.14
CA PRO A 25 18.74 -0.94 15.64
C PRO A 25 17.64 -1.74 16.35
N GLY A 26 17.41 -1.44 17.63
CA GLY A 26 16.42 -2.13 18.45
C GLY A 26 16.92 -3.38 19.18
N MET A 27 18.21 -3.76 19.06
CA MET A 27 18.78 -4.87 19.81
C MET A 27 18.62 -4.68 21.32
N GLY A 28 18.02 -5.67 22.00
CA GLY A 28 17.76 -5.64 23.44
C GLY A 28 16.64 -4.69 23.89
N LYS A 29 15.97 -3.99 22.96
CA LYS A 29 14.84 -3.11 23.26
C LYS A 29 13.51 -3.84 22.99
N PRO A 30 12.43 -3.50 23.71
CA PRO A 30 11.09 -3.99 23.39
C PRO A 30 10.73 -3.66 21.93
N LEU A 31 10.02 -4.59 21.27
CA LEU A 31 9.54 -4.36 19.91
C LEU A 31 8.50 -3.22 19.92
N LEU A 32 8.70 -2.21 19.08
CA LEU A 32 7.70 -1.18 18.84
C LEU A 32 6.56 -1.78 18.00
N LEU A 33 5.38 -1.94 18.60
CA LEU A 33 4.21 -2.41 17.88
C LEU A 33 3.55 -1.24 17.15
N GLU A 34 3.29 -1.43 15.87
CA GLU A 34 2.49 -0.49 15.08
C GLU A 34 1.04 -0.50 15.58
N ASP A 35 0.46 0.69 15.72
CA ASP A 35 -0.95 0.83 16.04
C ASP A 35 -1.82 0.50 14.80
N LEU A 36 -2.40 -0.70 14.83
CA LEU A 36 -3.31 -1.21 13.81
C LEU A 36 -4.76 -1.28 14.31
N SER A 37 -5.12 -0.51 15.34
CA SER A 37 -6.45 -0.58 15.99
C SER A 37 -7.60 -0.21 15.03
N HIS A 38 -7.31 0.57 13.99
CA HIS A 38 -8.25 0.92 12.93
C HIS A 38 -8.51 -0.21 11.92
N ILE A 39 -7.77 -1.32 12.02
CA ILE A 39 -7.87 -2.47 11.12
C ILE A 39 -8.48 -3.67 11.87
N PRO A 40 -9.51 -4.32 11.31
CA PRO A 40 -10.06 -5.54 11.88
C PRO A 40 -8.99 -6.61 12.19
N PRO A 41 -9.07 -7.33 13.33
CA PRO A 41 -8.07 -8.32 13.76
C PRO A 41 -7.62 -9.31 12.69
N ASP A 42 -8.57 -9.82 11.93
CA ASP A 42 -8.40 -10.78 10.83
C ASP A 42 -7.63 -10.21 9.64
N LEU A 43 -7.64 -8.89 9.44
CA LEU A 43 -6.99 -8.20 8.31
C LEU A 43 -5.61 -7.60 8.66
N ARG A 44 -5.22 -7.57 9.94
CA ARG A 44 -3.97 -6.92 10.37
C ARG A 44 -2.73 -7.57 9.77
N MET A 45 -2.70 -8.89 9.65
CA MET A 45 -1.53 -9.61 9.12
C MET A 45 -1.35 -9.36 7.62
N SER A 46 -2.42 -9.46 6.83
CA SER A 46 -2.37 -9.19 5.39
C SER A 46 -2.00 -7.73 5.11
N TYR A 47 -2.55 -6.79 5.89
CA TYR A 47 -2.16 -5.38 5.83
C TYR A 47 -0.66 -5.20 6.08
N LYS A 48 -0.13 -5.76 7.17
CA LYS A 48 1.28 -5.62 7.54
C LYS A 48 2.22 -6.23 6.49
N MET A 49 1.87 -7.37 5.90
CA MET A 49 2.64 -7.98 4.82
C MET A 49 2.72 -7.08 3.59
N MET A 50 1.57 -6.54 3.16
CA MET A 50 1.51 -5.66 1.99
C MET A 50 2.23 -4.33 2.24
N LYS A 51 2.16 -3.78 3.46
CA LYS A 51 2.89 -2.56 3.85
C LYS A 51 4.40 -2.78 3.80
N ASN A 52 4.88 -3.88 4.39
CA ASN A 52 6.30 -4.23 4.40
C ASN A 52 6.87 -4.54 3.00
N ALA A 53 6.01 -4.94 2.06
CA ALA A 53 6.38 -5.17 0.66
C ALA A 53 6.38 -3.87 -0.18
N ASN A 54 6.21 -2.70 0.44
CA ASN A 54 6.05 -1.39 -0.20
C ASN A 54 4.92 -1.37 -1.26
N MET A 55 3.89 -2.19 -1.07
CA MET A 55 2.78 -2.32 -2.03
C MET A 55 1.66 -1.28 -1.80
N MET A 56 1.77 -0.41 -0.80
CA MET A 56 0.67 0.47 -0.37
C MET A 56 0.93 1.98 -0.47
N GLU A 57 2.19 2.43 -0.52
CA GLU A 57 2.51 3.85 -0.26
C GLU A 57 1.87 4.80 -1.30
N GLU A 58 2.06 4.52 -2.59
CA GLU A 58 1.50 5.36 -3.67
C GLU A 58 -0.05 5.31 -3.72
N ASP A 59 -0.64 4.19 -3.29
CA ASP A 59 -2.09 3.96 -3.41
C ASP A 59 -2.87 4.66 -2.29
N ILE A 60 -2.31 4.73 -1.09
CA ILE A 60 -2.98 5.32 0.08
C ILE A 60 -3.14 6.82 -0.11
N GLU A 61 -2.09 7.52 -0.55
CA GLU A 61 -2.15 8.97 -0.75
C GLU A 61 -3.12 9.34 -1.87
N LEU A 62 -3.08 8.61 -2.99
CA LEU A 62 -4.04 8.83 -4.08
C LEU A 62 -5.48 8.57 -3.65
N LYS A 63 -5.73 7.48 -2.91
CA LYS A 63 -7.08 7.20 -2.38
C LYS A 63 -7.59 8.31 -1.45
N LYS A 64 -6.74 8.80 -0.55
CA LYS A 64 -7.09 9.92 0.34
C LYS A 64 -7.41 11.19 -0.47
N ALA A 65 -6.62 11.49 -1.50
CA ALA A 65 -6.86 12.63 -2.37
C ALA A 65 -8.18 12.50 -3.14
N ILE A 66 -8.45 11.33 -3.73
CA ILE A 66 -9.71 11.02 -4.43
C ILE A 66 -10.90 11.21 -3.49
N HIS A 67 -10.86 10.60 -2.30
CA HIS A 67 -11.95 10.74 -1.32
C HIS A 67 -12.18 12.19 -0.88
N THR A 68 -11.09 12.94 -0.67
CA THR A 68 -11.20 14.37 -0.32
C THR A 68 -11.84 15.17 -1.44
N LEU A 69 -11.46 14.92 -2.70
CA LEU A 69 -12.05 15.58 -3.87
C LEU A 69 -13.54 15.24 -4.02
N GLU A 70 -13.94 13.97 -3.80
CA GLU A 70 -15.34 13.55 -3.79
C GLU A 70 -16.15 14.31 -2.73
N GLN A 71 -15.61 14.44 -1.52
CA GLN A 71 -16.26 15.19 -0.44
C GLN A 71 -16.37 16.69 -0.76
N LEU A 72 -15.35 17.28 -1.36
CA LEU A 72 -15.37 18.70 -1.78
C LEU A 72 -16.41 18.93 -2.88
N ILE A 73 -16.48 18.05 -3.88
CA ILE A 73 -17.48 18.11 -4.95
C ILE A 73 -18.91 18.00 -4.38
N ALA A 74 -19.12 17.12 -3.39
CA ALA A 74 -20.42 16.93 -2.76
C ALA A 74 -20.88 18.16 -1.96
N GLN A 75 -19.94 18.96 -1.45
CA GLN A 75 -20.22 20.14 -0.61
C GLN A 75 -20.10 21.47 -1.36
N CYS A 76 -19.60 21.48 -2.60
CA CYS A 76 -19.38 22.68 -3.39
C CYS A 76 -20.69 23.16 -4.06
N PRO A 77 -21.16 24.39 -3.76
CA PRO A 77 -22.36 24.95 -4.37
C PRO A 77 -22.09 25.69 -5.69
N ASP A 78 -20.83 26.04 -6.00
CA ASP A 78 -20.45 26.74 -7.23
C ASP A 78 -20.15 25.74 -8.36
N GLU A 79 -20.86 25.86 -9.48
CA GLU A 79 -20.73 24.93 -10.60
C GLU A 79 -19.38 25.04 -11.31
N MET A 80 -18.78 26.25 -11.36
CA MET A 80 -17.46 26.42 -11.99
C MET A 80 -16.33 25.81 -11.15
N GLU A 81 -16.36 25.97 -9.83
CA GLU A 81 -15.43 25.28 -8.93
C GLU A 81 -15.63 23.77 -8.94
N LYS A 82 -16.87 23.30 -9.03
CA LYS A 82 -17.19 21.88 -9.13
C LYS A 82 -16.62 21.23 -10.38
N GLU A 83 -16.72 21.88 -11.55
CA GLU A 83 -16.08 21.39 -12.78
C GLU A 83 -14.56 21.26 -12.63
N LYS A 84 -13.89 22.25 -12.00
CA LYS A 84 -12.44 22.18 -11.75
C LYS A 84 -12.07 21.03 -10.82
N LEU A 85 -12.84 20.80 -9.76
CA LEU A 85 -12.63 19.68 -8.84
C LEU A 85 -12.86 18.34 -9.54
N GLN A 86 -13.84 18.26 -10.45
CA GLN A 86 -14.11 17.06 -11.25
C GLN A 86 -12.93 16.69 -12.17
N VAL A 87 -12.30 17.70 -12.79
CA VAL A 87 -11.08 17.47 -13.60
C VAL A 87 -9.96 16.89 -12.74
N GLN A 88 -9.70 17.48 -11.56
CA GLN A 88 -8.69 16.97 -10.64
C GLN A 88 -9.01 15.55 -10.15
N LEU A 89 -10.29 15.26 -9.88
CA LEU A 89 -10.73 13.92 -9.49
C LEU A 89 -10.44 12.90 -10.59
N ASN A 90 -10.74 13.24 -11.84
CA ASN A 90 -10.48 12.38 -13.01
C ASN A 90 -8.98 12.12 -13.19
N GLU A 91 -8.14 13.15 -13.05
CA GLU A 91 -6.68 13.01 -13.12
C GLU A 91 -6.14 12.06 -12.04
N LYS A 92 -6.54 12.25 -10.79
CA LYS A 92 -6.12 11.40 -9.67
C LYS A 92 -6.63 9.97 -9.81
N SER A 93 -7.87 9.79 -10.26
CA SER A 93 -8.43 8.46 -10.54
C SER A 93 -7.66 7.73 -11.64
N PHE A 94 -7.28 8.45 -12.71
CA PHE A 94 -6.47 7.87 -13.78
C PHE A 94 -5.07 7.45 -13.32
N GLN A 95 -4.42 8.27 -12.48
CA GLN A 95 -3.13 7.93 -11.89
C GLN A 95 -3.24 6.67 -11.01
N PHE A 96 -4.33 6.54 -10.24
CA PHE A 96 -4.60 5.38 -9.40
C PHE A 96 -4.78 4.10 -10.24
N ASP A 97 -5.57 4.18 -11.31
CA ASP A 97 -5.76 3.08 -12.25
C ASP A 97 -4.45 2.63 -12.92
N LYS A 98 -3.54 3.57 -13.23
CA LYS A 98 -2.23 3.26 -13.79
C LYS A 98 -1.37 2.43 -12.82
N ILE A 99 -1.40 2.77 -11.53
CA ILE A 99 -0.65 2.02 -10.51
C ILE A 99 -1.21 0.60 -10.36
N LEU A 100 -2.53 0.46 -10.33
CA LEU A 100 -3.18 -0.85 -10.24
C LEU A 100 -2.88 -1.75 -11.44
N LYS A 101 -2.90 -1.20 -12.65
CA LYS A 101 -2.53 -1.93 -13.88
C LYS A 101 -1.07 -2.39 -13.84
N LYS A 102 -0.14 -1.54 -13.40
CA LYS A 102 1.29 -1.88 -13.27
C LYS A 102 1.51 -3.04 -12.30
N ARG A 103 0.72 -3.10 -11.22
CA ARG A 103 0.80 -4.16 -10.20
C ARG A 103 0.03 -5.42 -10.57
N ASN A 104 -0.63 -5.46 -11.73
CA ASN A 104 -1.50 -6.54 -12.18
C ASN A 104 -2.62 -6.86 -11.16
N THR A 105 -2.99 -5.88 -10.34
CA THR A 105 -4.00 -6.00 -9.29
C THR A 105 -5.36 -6.21 -9.96
N PHE A 106 -6.08 -7.25 -9.54
CA PHE A 106 -7.35 -7.69 -10.14
C PHE A 106 -7.27 -8.17 -11.61
N SER A 107 -6.09 -8.58 -12.10
CA SER A 107 -5.90 -9.06 -13.48
C SER A 107 -6.54 -10.42 -13.80
N SER A 108 -6.91 -11.19 -12.77
CA SER A 108 -7.68 -12.42 -12.94
C SER A 108 -9.15 -12.09 -13.23
N ARG A 109 -9.78 -12.85 -14.14
CA ARG A 109 -11.24 -12.78 -14.37
C ARG A 109 -12.05 -12.95 -13.09
N ALA A 110 -11.57 -13.75 -12.14
CA ALA A 110 -12.23 -13.95 -10.85
C ALA A 110 -12.18 -12.69 -9.96
N SER A 111 -11.10 -11.92 -10.05
CA SER A 111 -10.88 -10.73 -9.23
C SER A 111 -11.61 -9.48 -9.77
N ALA A 112 -11.94 -9.44 -11.06
CA ALA A 112 -12.75 -8.38 -11.65
C ALA A 112 -14.17 -8.30 -11.03
N PHE A 113 -14.79 -9.43 -10.70
CA PHE A 113 -16.12 -9.48 -10.07
C PHE A 113 -16.17 -8.83 -8.68
N TYR A 114 -15.05 -8.79 -7.97
CA TYR A 114 -14.96 -8.18 -6.64
C TYR A 114 -14.49 -6.73 -6.67
N LYS A 115 -14.01 -6.25 -7.82
CA LYS A 115 -13.50 -4.89 -7.99
C LYS A 115 -14.54 -3.87 -7.52
N ASP A 116 -15.74 -3.93 -8.07
CA ASP A 116 -16.82 -2.96 -7.78
C ASP A 116 -17.35 -3.10 -6.35
N LYS A 117 -17.44 -4.32 -5.81
CA LYS A 117 -17.86 -4.55 -4.42
C LYS A 117 -16.85 -4.07 -3.39
N ILE A 118 -15.56 -4.13 -3.72
CA ILE A 118 -14.51 -3.59 -2.85
C ILE A 118 -14.59 -2.07 -2.88
N TYR A 119 -14.75 -1.45 -4.05
CA TYR A 119 -14.84 0.01 -4.14
C TYR A 119 -16.09 0.57 -3.46
N SER A 120 -17.25 -0.05 -3.61
CA SER A 120 -18.49 0.44 -2.99
C SER A 120 -18.55 0.29 -1.48
N LYS A 121 -17.67 -0.52 -0.87
CA LYS A 121 -17.65 -0.74 0.59
C LYS A 121 -16.86 0.32 1.36
N TRP A 122 -16.12 1.17 0.65
CA TRP A 122 -15.28 2.22 1.23
C TRP A 122 -15.58 3.62 0.67
N SER A 123 -16.65 3.77 -0.12
CA SER A 123 -17.33 5.04 -0.41
C SER A 123 -18.40 5.29 0.66
#